data_AF-A0A383AK70-F1
#
_entry.id   AF-A0A383AK70-F1
#
_cell.length_a   1.000
_cell.length_b   1.000
_cell.length_c   1.000
_cell.angle_alpha   90.00
_cell.angle_beta   90.00
_cell.angle_gamma   90.00
#
_symmetry.space_group_name_H-M   'P 1'
#
loop_
_entity.id
_entity.type
_entity.pdbx_description
1 polymer ?
#
loop_
_entity_poly.entity_id
_entity_poly.type
_entity_poly.pdbx_seq_one_letter_code
_entity_poly.pdbx_strand_id
1 'polypeptide(L)'
;MSTAHPSIAEILADAGYDFVVVDTEHTAIDVSEVLRLIIAIERRGSVPLVRLAGIDPIQAKAVLDSGASGVLVPLVNTKADAELCVQMTKYPPLG
;
A
#
# COMPACT_ATOMS: atom_id res chain seq x y z
N MET A 1 -8.55 -4.60 13.98
CA MET A 1 -9.32 -5.26 12.91
C MET A 1 -9.22 -4.38 11.69
N SER A 2 -8.57 -4.85 10.62
CA SER A 2 -8.52 -4.12 9.35
C SER A 2 -9.82 -4.40 8.61
N THR A 3 -10.54 -3.34 8.24
CA THR A 3 -11.87 -3.45 7.62
C THR A 3 -11.81 -2.78 6.26
N ALA A 4 -11.75 -3.57 5.20
CA ALA A 4 -11.56 -3.09 3.83
C ALA A 4 -12.88 -2.57 3.23
N HIS A 5 -13.39 -1.47 3.76
CA HIS A 5 -14.57 -0.81 3.25
C HIS A 5 -14.29 0.67 2.95
N PRO A 6 -14.62 1.20 1.76
CA PRO A 6 -14.35 2.58 1.38
C PRO A 6 -14.84 3.61 2.39
N SER A 7 -16.05 3.44 2.95
CA SER A 7 -16.58 4.37 3.96
C SER A 7 -15.72 4.45 5.22
N ILE A 8 -15.07 3.35 5.63
CA ILE A 8 -14.17 3.36 6.80
C ILE A 8 -12.88 4.07 6.42
N ALA A 9 -12.37 3.84 5.21
CA ALA A 9 -11.19 4.53 4.70
C ALA A 9 -11.41 6.05 4.59
N GLU A 10 -12.59 6.50 4.13
CA GLU A 10 -12.96 7.92 4.11
C GLU A 10 -13.03 8.52 5.52
N ILE A 11 -13.66 7.83 6.48
CA ILE A 11 -13.73 8.29 7.87
C ILE A 11 -12.32 8.43 8.46
N LEU A 12 -11.42 7.48 8.19
CA LEU A 12 -10.04 7.56 8.66
C LEU A 12 -9.30 8.74 8.02
N ALA A 13 -9.47 8.97 6.72
CA ALA A 13 -8.81 10.08 6.05
C ALA A 13 -9.35 11.46 6.52
N ASP A 14 -10.67 11.58 6.72
CA ASP A 14 -11.30 12.78 7.28
C ASP A 14 -10.91 13.05 8.75
N ALA A 15 -10.42 12.04 9.48
CA ALA A 15 -9.94 12.20 10.85
C ALA A 15 -8.64 13.02 10.96
N GLY A 16 -8.01 13.39 9.84
CA GLY A 16 -6.85 14.27 9.80
C GLY A 16 -5.51 13.54 9.96
N TYR A 17 -5.45 12.23 9.68
CA TYR A 17 -4.17 11.51 9.61
C TYR A 17 -3.41 11.86 8.33
N ASP A 18 -2.08 11.95 8.41
CA ASP A 18 -1.23 12.24 7.25
C ASP A 18 -1.30 11.13 6.19
N PHE A 19 -1.46 9.87 6.64
CA PHE A 19 -1.55 8.71 5.77
C PHE A 19 -2.48 7.64 6.35
N VAL A 20 -3.01 6.79 5.46
CA VAL A 20 -3.79 5.61 5.81
C VAL A 20 -3.18 4.41 5.11
N VAL A 21 -2.99 3.31 5.85
CA VAL A 21 -2.40 2.07 5.32
C VAL A 21 -3.50 1.07 4.98
N VAL A 22 -3.57 0.68 3.71
CA VAL A 22 -4.37 -0.45 3.24
C VAL A 22 -3.59 -1.73 3.48
N ASP A 23 -4.16 -2.62 4.27
CA ASP A 23 -3.49 -3.85 4.70
C ASP A 23 -3.86 -5.03 3.81
N THR A 24 -2.92 -5.55 3.02
CA THR A 24 -3.10 -6.79 2.23
C THR A 24 -2.44 -8.02 2.86
N GLU A 25 -1.74 -7.87 3.99
CA GLU A 25 -1.04 -8.96 4.68
C GLU A 25 -1.99 -9.82 5.51
N HIS A 26 -2.99 -9.18 6.11
CA HIS A 26 -3.92 -9.84 7.02
C HIS A 26 -5.40 -9.62 6.64
N THR A 27 -5.65 -9.25 5.39
CA THR A 27 -7.01 -9.17 4.83
C THR A 27 -7.11 -9.99 3.56
N ALA A 28 -8.33 -10.37 3.19
CA ALA A 28 -8.62 -11.11 1.98
C ALA A 28 -9.18 -10.15 0.92
N ILE A 29 -8.34 -9.22 0.45
CA ILE A 29 -8.72 -8.25 -0.59
C ILE A 29 -7.86 -8.38 -1.84
N ASP A 30 -8.47 -8.09 -2.98
CA ASP A 30 -7.77 -8.06 -4.26
C ASP A 30 -7.29 -6.64 -4.64
N VAL A 31 -6.53 -6.55 -5.74
CA VAL A 31 -5.98 -5.26 -6.20
C VAL A 31 -7.06 -4.26 -6.61
N SER A 32 -8.24 -4.74 -7.04
CA SER A 32 -9.36 -3.88 -7.42
C SER A 32 -10.01 -3.24 -6.20
N GLU A 33 -10.06 -3.96 -5.08
CA GLU A 33 -10.49 -3.44 -3.78
C GLU A 33 -9.46 -2.45 -3.22
N VAL A 34 -8.17 -2.76 -3.34
CA VAL A 34 -7.08 -1.84 -2.98
C VAL A 34 -7.21 -0.52 -3.74
N LEU A 35 -7.45 -0.54 -5.06
CA LEU A 35 -7.70 0.66 -5.86
C LEU A 35 -8.88 1.49 -5.33
N ARG A 36 -9.99 0.85 -4.97
CA ARG A 36 -11.17 1.56 -4.41
C ARG A 36 -10.84 2.24 -3.09
N LEU A 37 -10.04 1.60 -2.23
CA LEU A 37 -9.59 2.17 -0.97
C LEU A 37 -8.61 3.31 -1.17
N ILE A 38 -7.67 3.18 -2.12
CA ILE A 38 -6.74 4.26 -2.51
C ILE A 38 -7.53 5.50 -2.93
N ILE A 39 -8.50 5.36 -3.83
CA ILE A 39 -9.36 6.46 -4.29
C ILE A 39 -10.10 7.11 -3.11
N ALA A 40 -10.64 6.30 -2.18
CA ALA A 40 -11.35 6.80 -1.02
C ALA A 40 -10.45 7.63 -0.09
N ILE A 41 -9.21 7.19 0.14
CA ILE A 41 -8.23 7.87 0.99
C ILE A 41 -7.75 9.16 0.32
N GLU A 42 -7.31 9.07 -0.94
CA GLU A 42 -6.70 10.19 -1.67
C GLU A 42 -7.68 11.35 -1.87
N ARG A 43 -8.97 11.06 -2.14
CA ARG A 43 -9.99 12.10 -2.32
C ARG A 43 -10.30 12.89 -1.04
N ARG A 44 -9.88 12.40 0.12
CA ARG A 44 -10.04 13.05 1.42
C ARG A 44 -8.75 13.73 1.90
N GLY A 45 -7.66 13.61 1.15
CA GLY A 45 -6.42 14.36 1.38
C GLY A 45 -5.35 13.64 2.22
N SER A 46 -5.59 12.40 2.66
CA SER A 46 -4.57 11.57 3.29
C SER A 46 -3.77 10.80 2.24
N VAL A 47 -2.53 10.44 2.56
CA VAL A 47 -1.67 9.64 1.67
C VAL A 47 -2.03 8.14 1.75
N PRO A 48 -2.38 7.48 0.64
CA PRO A 48 -2.65 6.04 0.63
C PRO A 48 -1.35 5.23 0.53
N LEU A 49 -1.04 4.48 1.58
CA LEU A 49 0.03 3.47 1.57
C LEU A 49 -0.57 2.06 1.52
N VAL A 50 0.17 1.10 0.97
CA VAL A 50 -0.28 -0.31 0.92
C VAL A 50 0.73 -1.20 1.62
N ARG A 51 0.29 -1.93 2.65
CA ARG A 51 1.09 -3.00 3.25
C ARG A 51 0.99 -4.26 2.39
N LEU A 52 2.13 -4.74 1.91
CA LEU A 52 2.24 -5.96 1.11
C LEU A 52 2.08 -7.21 1.98
N ALA A 53 1.75 -8.34 1.36
CA ALA A 53 1.68 -9.64 2.03
C ALA A 53 3.06 -10.25 2.29
N GLY A 54 4.10 -9.70 1.64
CA GLY A 54 5.49 -10.12 1.78
C GLY A 54 6.40 -9.27 0.89
N ILE A 55 7.67 -9.68 0.78
CA ILE A 55 8.59 -9.11 -0.21
C ILE A 55 8.26 -9.71 -1.59
N ASP A 56 7.28 -9.11 -2.26
CA ASP A 56 6.77 -9.57 -3.56
C ASP A 56 6.80 -8.43 -4.60
N PRO A 57 7.73 -8.47 -5.59
CA PRO A 57 7.81 -7.49 -6.66
C PRO A 57 6.57 -7.45 -7.57
N ILE A 58 5.85 -8.56 -7.73
CA ILE A 58 4.63 -8.60 -8.56
C ILE A 58 3.52 -7.84 -7.85
N GLN A 59 3.33 -8.10 -6.56
CA GLN A 59 2.37 -7.37 -5.75
C GLN A 59 2.73 -5.89 -5.65
N ALA A 60 4.00 -5.56 -5.38
CA ALA A 60 4.49 -4.19 -5.30
C ALA A 60 4.18 -3.40 -6.58
N LYS A 61 4.50 -3.96 -7.75
CA LYS A 61 4.16 -3.36 -9.05
C LYS A 61 2.65 -3.15 -9.19
N ALA A 62 1.84 -4.16 -8.90
CA ALA A 62 0.40 -4.09 -9.07
C ALA A 62 -0.26 -3.01 -8.20
N VAL A 63 0.18 -2.84 -6.95
CA VAL A 63 -0.39 -1.83 -6.04
C VAL A 63 0.11 -0.42 -6.37
N LEU A 64 1.37 -0.27 -6.79
CA LEU A 64 1.93 1.00 -7.25
C LEU A 64 1.24 1.47 -8.55
N ASP A 65 1.03 0.56 -9.51
CA ASP A 65 0.28 0.83 -10.74
C ASP A 65 -1.20 1.18 -10.45
N SER A 66 -1.73 0.75 -9.31
CA SER A 66 -3.08 1.08 -8.83
C SER A 66 -3.15 2.42 -8.09
N GLY A 67 -2.06 3.18 -8.01
CA GLY A 67 -2.03 4.53 -7.43
C GLY A 67 -1.61 4.60 -5.96
N ALA A 68 -1.05 3.53 -5.38
CA ALA A 68 -0.47 3.60 -4.05
C ALA A 68 0.68 4.63 -4.03
N SER A 69 0.70 5.54 -3.06
CA SER A 69 1.77 6.54 -2.92
C SER A 69 3.08 5.92 -2.39
N GLY A 70 2.99 4.70 -1.84
CA GLY A 70 4.12 3.92 -1.37
C GLY A 70 3.68 2.58 -0.80
N VAL A 71 4.66 1.73 -0.51
CA VAL A 71 4.44 0.39 0.05
C VAL A 71 5.07 0.26 1.43
N LEU A 72 4.40 -0.48 2.31
CA LEU A 72 4.94 -0.94 3.58
C LEU A 72 5.24 -2.44 3.43
N VAL A 73 6.51 -2.82 3.56
CA VAL A 73 6.94 -4.21 3.34
C VAL A 73 7.16 -4.88 4.69
N PRO A 74 6.44 -5.99 5.00
CA PRO A 74 6.65 -6.71 6.24
C PRO A 74 7.91 -7.59 6.19
N LEU A 75 8.38 -8.02 7.36
CA LEU A 75 9.41 -9.06 7.52
C LEU A 75 10.76 -8.80 6.79
N VAL A 76 11.16 -7.54 6.67
CA VAL A 76 12.51 -7.16 6.19
C VAL A 76 13.54 -7.45 7.28
N ASN A 77 14.30 -8.53 7.14
CA ASN A 77 15.21 -9.02 8.20
C ASN A 77 16.69 -8.90 7.83
N THR A 78 17.00 -8.72 6.55
CA THR A 78 18.38 -8.62 6.06
C THR A 78 18.60 -7.36 5.24
N LYS A 79 19.87 -7.01 5.03
CA LYS A 79 20.25 -5.93 4.11
C LYS A 79 19.76 -6.21 2.68
N ALA A 80 19.86 -7.47 2.23
CA ALA A 80 19.42 -7.86 0.89
C ALA A 80 17.90 -7.70 0.72
N ASP A 81 17.11 -7.99 1.77
CA ASP A 81 15.67 -7.75 1.78
C ASP A 81 15.35 -6.27 1.56
N ALA A 82 16.05 -5.38 2.28
CA ALA A 82 15.86 -3.94 2.16
C ALA A 82 16.26 -3.41 0.77
N GLU A 83 17.36 -3.91 0.20
CA GLU A 83 17.79 -3.58 -1.16
C GLU A 83 16.75 -4.01 -2.21
N LEU A 84 16.19 -5.22 -2.07
CA LEU A 84 15.12 -5.72 -2.93
C LEU A 84 13.85 -4.87 -2.83
N CYS A 85 13.49 -4.39 -1.64
CA CYS A 85 12.36 -3.49 -1.45
C CYS A 85 12.52 -2.17 -2.21
N VAL A 86 13.75 -1.62 -2.26
CA VAL A 86 14.04 -0.41 -3.03
C VAL A 86 13.99 -0.68 -4.53
N GLN A 87 14.52 -1.81 -4.98
CA GLN A 87 14.53 -2.17 -6.41
C GLN A 87 13.11 -2.35 -6.95
N MET A 88 12.24 -3.07 -6.24
CA MET A 88 10.88 -3.34 -6.72
C MET A 88 9.95 -2.11 -6.74
N THR A 89 10.37 -0.97 -6.21
CA THR A 89 9.56 0.26 -6.10
C THR A 89 10.05 1.40 -6.99
N LYS A 90 11.10 1.18 -7.80
CA LYS A 90 11.69 2.19 -8.67
C LYS A 90 11.81 1.68 -10.10
N TYR A 91 11.86 2.62 -11.05
CA TYR A 91 12.16 2.31 -12.44
C TYR A 91 13.67 2.33 -12.72
N PRO A 92 14.12 1.70 -13.82
CA PRO A 92 15.52 1.74 -14.22
C PRO A 92 16.01 3.18 -14.42
N PRO A 93 17.25 3.52 -14.01
CA PRO A 93 18.31 2.64 -13.50
C PRO A 93 18.34 2.47 -11.97
N LEU A 94 17.38 3.06 -11.23
CA LEU A 94 17.39 3.08 -9.76
C LEU A 94 16.80 1.81 -9.13
N GLY A 95 16.03 1.06 -9.91
CA GLY A 95 15.39 -0.22 -9.59
C GLY A 95 15.00 -0.94 -10.86
#